data_AF-A0A316DJH2-F1
#
_entry.id   AF-A0A316DJH2-F1
#
_cell.length_a   1.000
_cell.length_b   1.000
_cell.length_c   1.000
_cell.angle_alpha   90.00
_cell.angle_beta   90.00
_cell.angle_gamma   90.00
#
_symmetry.space_group_name_H-M   'P 1'
#
loop_
_entity.id
_entity.type
_entity.pdbx_description
1 polymer ?
#
loop_
_entity_poly.entity_id
_entity_poly.type
_entity_poly.pdbx_seq_one_letter_code
_entity_poly.pdbx_strand_id
1 'polypeptide(L)'
;MKFLAFILCVFCFITKPFAQEKKAPSPILFIYDASGSMWGKLDAQNKKEIAANVLTTTVNNLPKNQQIGLMAYGHRTKGDCDDIEYLVDLSNSSKEKITDAVNSINSLGKTPLARSATLAINSLRDSKTKATIILITDGIESCDGNICDVITNAKAEGIDFKLHIVGFGLKEGETEQLKCAAEAGNGHYYDAADASSLGEGLTEATSETVDKSDGNFSIFAVKNGQPVDAWVKVVKAGTKDLVDGVRTYRDTGWVYLPPGKYDMIIKPLENSKIKGTTISIESIQDKIGHQTVSFDGGKINLITLNNNEGWDCTSKVTTQDGEVVGGSRTYNRPQIIELNPGVYDIEIKALIIKGLENTFIIEDVSVEANKTTDATHNFKSGIAMIGVKSGEVLVDAVVSINSKETGEYVAGSRTYTSDSSNPREFILNPGIYEVKVSAAKKEYAGKKEIFTIEVKQGETVTKILNF
;
A
#
# COMPACT_ATOMS: atom_id res chain seq x y z
N MET A 1 54.36 -7.31 -35.28
CA MET A 1 53.49 -8.18 -36.12
C MET A 1 53.22 -9.46 -35.33
N LYS A 2 51.98 -9.67 -34.87
CA LYS A 2 51.10 -10.84 -35.16
C LYS A 2 51.75 -12.20 -34.83
N PHE A 3 51.26 -13.09 -33.96
CA PHE A 3 49.96 -13.77 -33.87
C PHE A 3 49.99 -14.55 -32.52
N LEU A 4 49.07 -14.39 -31.58
CA LEU A 4 47.69 -14.92 -31.48
C LEU A 4 47.57 -16.45 -31.28
N ALA A 5 47.26 -16.83 -30.03
CA ALA A 5 46.23 -17.74 -29.53
C ALA A 5 46.11 -19.18 -30.06
N PHE A 6 45.99 -20.14 -29.13
CA PHE A 6 44.91 -21.13 -29.17
C PHE A 6 44.66 -21.78 -27.79
N ILE A 7 43.39 -22.15 -27.57
CA ILE A 7 42.84 -23.06 -26.54
C ILE A 7 42.42 -22.43 -25.19
N LEU A 8 41.17 -21.93 -25.17
CA LEU A 8 40.30 -22.10 -24.01
C LEU A 8 38.92 -22.57 -24.50
N CYS A 9 38.58 -23.83 -24.21
CA CYS A 9 37.30 -24.45 -24.52
C CYS A 9 36.16 -23.72 -23.79
N VAL A 10 35.27 -23.10 -24.55
CA VAL A 10 34.01 -22.54 -24.06
C VAL A 10 32.95 -23.64 -24.04
N PHE A 11 32.52 -23.99 -22.84
CA PHE A 11 31.34 -24.80 -22.57
C PHE A 11 30.11 -23.88 -22.66
N CYS A 12 29.46 -23.82 -23.83
CA CYS A 12 28.19 -23.10 -24.00
C CYS A 12 27.05 -23.92 -23.40
N PHE A 13 26.65 -23.61 -22.17
CA PHE A 13 25.33 -23.97 -21.64
C PHE A 13 24.25 -23.21 -22.43
N ILE A 14 23.46 -23.93 -23.22
CA ILE A 14 22.25 -23.41 -23.85
C ILE A 14 21.18 -23.30 -22.76
N THR A 15 21.06 -22.13 -22.13
CA THR A 15 19.88 -21.79 -21.33
C THR A 15 18.78 -21.40 -22.30
N LYS A 16 17.78 -22.27 -22.48
CA LYS A 16 16.51 -21.84 -23.10
C LYS A 16 15.79 -20.95 -22.08
N PRO A 17 15.55 -19.66 -22.36
CA PRO A 17 14.67 -18.88 -21.51
C PRO A 17 13.26 -19.47 -21.65
N PHE A 18 12.72 -20.00 -20.55
CA PHE A 18 11.28 -20.23 -20.44
C PHE A 18 10.62 -18.84 -20.48
N ALA A 19 10.15 -18.44 -21.66
CA ALA A 19 9.24 -17.33 -21.77
C ALA A 19 7.94 -17.76 -21.10
N GLN A 20 7.60 -17.10 -20.00
CA GLN A 20 6.34 -17.27 -19.30
C GLN A 20 5.23 -16.73 -20.22
N GLU A 21 4.46 -17.62 -20.86
CA GLU A 21 3.26 -17.25 -21.60
C GLU A 21 2.30 -16.55 -20.63
N LYS A 22 2.16 -15.22 -20.77
CA LYS A 22 1.05 -14.51 -20.13
C LYS A 22 -0.22 -14.99 -20.80
N LYS A 23 -0.97 -15.86 -20.12
CA LYS A 23 -2.29 -16.32 -20.56
C LYS A 23 -3.14 -15.07 -20.85
N ALA A 24 -3.62 -14.93 -22.09
CA ALA A 24 -4.47 -13.82 -22.46
C ALA A 24 -5.76 -13.83 -21.61
N PRO A 25 -6.31 -12.66 -21.23
CA PRO A 25 -7.62 -12.59 -20.60
C PRO A 25 -8.67 -13.29 -21.45
N SER A 26 -9.69 -13.85 -20.80
CA SER A 26 -10.85 -14.40 -21.48
C SER A 26 -11.54 -13.32 -22.32
N PRO A 27 -12.08 -13.67 -23.49
CA PRO A 27 -12.71 -12.71 -24.39
C PRO A 27 -13.97 -12.08 -23.79
N ILE A 28 -14.29 -10.88 -24.28
CA ILE A 28 -15.54 -10.16 -24.00
C ILE A 28 -16.40 -10.17 -25.26
N LEU A 29 -17.66 -10.59 -25.14
CA LEU A 29 -18.66 -10.50 -26.21
C LEU A 29 -19.66 -9.39 -25.87
N PHE A 30 -19.71 -8.34 -26.68
CA PHE A 30 -20.79 -7.36 -26.60
C PHE A 30 -21.99 -7.84 -27.42
N ILE A 31 -23.19 -7.75 -26.84
CA ILE A 31 -24.46 -7.90 -27.57
C ILE A 31 -25.12 -6.53 -27.57
N TYR A 32 -25.31 -5.98 -28.77
CA TYR A 32 -25.80 -4.62 -28.97
C TYR A 32 -27.25 -4.60 -29.46
N ASP A 33 -28.12 -3.92 -28.74
CA ASP A 33 -29.48 -3.63 -29.14
C ASP A 33 -29.52 -2.60 -30.28
N ALA A 34 -29.97 -3.05 -31.44
CA ALA A 34 -30.31 -2.18 -32.56
C ALA A 34 -31.79 -2.29 -32.94
N SER A 35 -32.66 -2.58 -31.98
CA SER A 35 -34.10 -2.57 -32.19
C SER A 35 -34.61 -1.14 -32.46
N GLY A 36 -35.81 -1.03 -33.03
CA GLY A 36 -36.38 0.27 -33.40
C GLY A 36 -36.52 1.27 -32.24
N SER A 37 -36.61 0.82 -30.98
CA SER A 37 -36.69 1.70 -29.79
C SER A 37 -35.44 2.55 -29.58
N MET A 38 -34.28 2.11 -30.09
CA MET A 38 -33.01 2.86 -30.02
C MET A 38 -33.00 4.16 -30.84
N TRP A 39 -34.01 4.40 -31.69
CA TRP A 39 -34.27 5.73 -32.28
C TRP A 39 -34.96 6.70 -31.33
N GLY A 40 -35.41 6.23 -30.16
CA GLY A 40 -35.90 7.06 -29.09
C GLY A 40 -34.84 8.08 -28.68
N LYS A 41 -35.32 9.24 -28.21
CA LYS A 41 -34.44 10.28 -27.70
C LYS A 41 -34.24 10.13 -26.21
N LEU A 42 -33.02 10.39 -25.78
CA LEU A 42 -32.67 10.65 -24.39
C LEU A 42 -32.05 12.05 -24.39
N ASP A 43 -32.71 12.97 -23.70
CA ASP A 43 -32.50 14.41 -23.85
C ASP A 43 -32.57 14.88 -25.33
N ALA A 44 -31.45 15.36 -25.87
CA ALA A 44 -31.34 15.92 -27.21
C ALA A 44 -30.76 14.95 -28.26
N GLN A 45 -30.25 13.78 -27.85
CA GLN A 45 -29.57 12.83 -28.73
C GLN A 45 -30.37 11.52 -28.87
N ASN A 46 -30.13 10.81 -29.97
CA ASN A 46 -30.73 9.49 -30.16
C ASN A 46 -30.01 8.47 -29.28
N LYS A 47 -30.75 7.55 -28.64
CA LYS A 47 -30.18 6.49 -27.80
C LYS A 47 -29.09 5.70 -28.53
N LYS A 48 -29.30 5.38 -29.81
CA LYS A 48 -28.29 4.68 -30.64
C LYS A 48 -26.95 5.43 -30.74
N GLU A 49 -26.97 6.75 -30.82
CA GLU A 49 -25.75 7.56 -30.98
C GLU A 49 -24.98 7.60 -29.66
N ILE A 50 -25.71 7.74 -28.55
CA ILE A 50 -25.13 7.68 -27.20
C ILE A 50 -24.47 6.32 -26.99
N ALA A 51 -25.22 5.23 -27.19
CA ALA A 51 -24.72 3.88 -26.95
C ALA A 51 -23.53 3.52 -27.84
N ALA A 52 -23.55 3.92 -29.12
CA ALA A 52 -22.43 3.73 -30.03
C ALA A 52 -21.15 4.46 -29.57
N ASN A 53 -21.28 5.72 -29.16
CA ASN A 53 -20.16 6.53 -28.69
C ASN A 53 -19.56 5.99 -27.39
N VAL A 54 -20.42 5.61 -26.44
CA VAL A 54 -19.99 5.06 -25.15
C VAL A 54 -19.31 3.72 -25.35
N LEU A 55 -19.92 2.79 -26.11
CA LEU A 55 -19.31 1.48 -26.39
C LEU A 55 -17.95 1.62 -27.07
N THR A 56 -17.85 2.50 -28.07
CA THR A 56 -16.58 2.81 -28.74
C THR A 56 -15.52 3.31 -27.76
N THR A 57 -15.90 4.19 -26.84
CA THR A 57 -15.00 4.71 -25.81
C THR A 57 -14.54 3.60 -24.86
N THR A 58 -15.47 2.78 -24.36
CA THR A 58 -15.18 1.65 -23.48
C THR A 58 -14.21 0.66 -24.13
N VAL A 59 -14.50 0.24 -25.36
CA VAL A 59 -13.64 -0.69 -26.12
C VAL A 59 -12.23 -0.12 -26.32
N ASN A 60 -12.14 1.19 -26.59
CA ASN A 60 -10.86 1.87 -26.73
C ASN A 60 -10.03 1.91 -25.45
N ASN A 61 -10.68 1.86 -24.28
CA ASN A 61 -10.01 1.84 -22.97
C ASN A 61 -9.54 0.44 -22.52
N LEU A 62 -9.99 -0.64 -23.16
CA LEU A 62 -9.60 -2.01 -22.77
C LEU A 62 -8.10 -2.30 -23.01
N PRO A 63 -7.51 -3.31 -22.35
CA PRO A 63 -6.13 -3.73 -22.62
C PRO A 63 -5.89 -4.10 -24.09
N LYS A 64 -4.68 -3.84 -24.61
CA LYS A 64 -4.34 -4.12 -26.02
C LYS A 64 -4.48 -5.59 -26.43
N ASN A 65 -4.35 -6.51 -25.48
CA ASN A 65 -4.45 -7.95 -25.68
C ASN A 65 -5.84 -8.52 -25.34
N GLN A 66 -6.83 -7.66 -25.04
CA GLN A 66 -8.20 -8.10 -24.80
C GLN A 66 -8.83 -8.56 -26.12
N GLN A 67 -9.36 -9.77 -26.14
CA GLN A 67 -10.18 -10.25 -27.24
C GLN A 67 -11.62 -9.75 -27.06
N ILE A 68 -12.20 -9.21 -28.15
CA ILE A 68 -13.49 -8.53 -28.14
C ILE A 68 -14.28 -8.92 -29.39
N GLY A 69 -15.46 -9.51 -29.16
CA GLY A 69 -16.47 -9.77 -30.18
C GLY A 69 -17.65 -8.79 -30.09
N LEU A 70 -18.42 -8.69 -31.17
CA LEU A 70 -19.64 -7.90 -31.26
C LEU A 70 -20.73 -8.68 -31.99
N MET A 71 -21.84 -8.88 -31.31
CA MET A 71 -23.10 -9.32 -31.86
C MET A 71 -24.09 -8.15 -31.83
N ALA A 72 -24.94 -8.03 -32.84
CA ALA A 72 -26.06 -7.09 -32.84
C ALA A 72 -27.35 -7.78 -33.26
N TYR A 73 -28.49 -7.29 -32.77
CA TYR A 73 -29.81 -7.73 -33.20
C TYR A 73 -30.69 -6.56 -33.65
N GLY A 74 -31.63 -6.83 -34.56
CA GLY A 74 -32.59 -5.86 -35.07
C GLY A 74 -31.99 -4.82 -36.01
N HIS A 75 -30.79 -5.03 -36.56
CA HIS A 75 -30.08 -3.99 -37.31
C HIS A 75 -30.33 -3.96 -38.83
N ARG A 76 -31.02 -4.96 -39.40
CA ARG A 76 -31.20 -5.10 -40.86
C ARG A 76 -32.65 -5.16 -41.30
N THR A 77 -33.48 -5.93 -40.60
CA THR A 77 -34.82 -6.28 -41.09
C THR A 77 -35.89 -5.90 -40.06
N LYS A 78 -36.78 -4.98 -40.44
CA LYS A 78 -37.88 -4.55 -39.58
C LYS A 78 -38.84 -5.70 -39.29
N GLY A 79 -39.13 -5.93 -38.00
CA GLY A 79 -40.10 -6.92 -37.56
C GLY A 79 -39.58 -8.36 -37.48
N ASP A 80 -38.33 -8.61 -37.89
CA ASP A 80 -37.73 -9.94 -37.91
C ASP A 80 -37.09 -10.28 -36.56
N CYS A 81 -37.45 -11.44 -36.02
CA CYS A 81 -36.94 -11.97 -34.75
C CYS A 81 -35.67 -12.80 -34.93
N ASP A 82 -35.34 -13.18 -36.16
CA ASP A 82 -34.11 -13.90 -36.50
C ASP A 82 -33.00 -12.96 -36.98
N ASP A 83 -33.25 -11.64 -36.93
CA ASP A 83 -32.29 -10.60 -37.30
C ASP A 83 -31.21 -10.44 -36.21
N ILE A 84 -30.29 -11.40 -36.15
CA ILE A 84 -29.16 -11.44 -35.21
C ILE A 84 -27.89 -11.73 -36.02
N GLU A 85 -26.78 -11.07 -35.72
CA GLU A 85 -25.50 -11.32 -36.39
C GLU A 85 -24.30 -11.02 -35.52
N TYR A 86 -23.28 -11.85 -35.68
CA TYR A 86 -21.91 -11.52 -35.30
C TYR A 86 -21.32 -10.56 -36.32
N LEU A 87 -21.19 -9.30 -35.94
CA LEU A 87 -20.48 -8.29 -36.73
C LEU A 87 -18.97 -8.46 -36.61
N VAL A 88 -18.52 -8.93 -35.44
CA VAL A 88 -17.12 -9.20 -35.16
C VAL A 88 -17.00 -10.47 -34.31
N ASP A 89 -16.18 -11.42 -34.76
CA ASP A 89 -15.94 -12.68 -34.06
C ASP A 89 -15.24 -12.49 -32.72
N LEU A 90 -15.49 -13.42 -31.78
CA LEU A 90 -14.96 -13.38 -30.42
C LEU A 90 -13.42 -13.42 -30.33
N SER A 91 -12.75 -13.96 -31.36
CA SER A 91 -11.29 -14.05 -31.43
C SER A 91 -10.61 -12.75 -31.86
N ASN A 92 -11.38 -11.73 -32.22
CA ASN A 92 -10.87 -10.45 -32.68
C ASN A 92 -10.14 -9.68 -31.56
N SER A 93 -9.01 -9.07 -31.91
CA SER A 93 -8.25 -8.15 -31.05
C SER A 93 -8.18 -6.73 -31.59
N SER A 94 -8.79 -6.45 -32.76
CA SER A 94 -8.84 -5.12 -33.34
C SER A 94 -10.02 -4.33 -32.79
N LYS A 95 -9.71 -3.30 -32.00
CA LYS A 95 -10.70 -2.35 -31.49
C LYS A 95 -11.36 -1.53 -32.60
N GLU A 96 -10.59 -1.19 -33.64
CA GLU A 96 -11.07 -0.44 -34.79
C GLU A 96 -12.21 -1.17 -35.51
N LYS A 97 -12.11 -2.50 -35.67
CA LYS A 97 -13.19 -3.31 -36.26
C LYS A 97 -14.51 -3.21 -35.47
N ILE A 98 -14.43 -3.13 -34.14
CA ILE A 98 -15.61 -2.96 -33.29
C ILE A 98 -16.20 -1.57 -33.49
N THR A 99 -15.36 -0.53 -33.48
CA THR A 99 -15.79 0.85 -33.73
C THR A 99 -16.48 1.02 -35.09
N ASP A 100 -15.88 0.48 -36.16
CA ASP A 100 -16.45 0.53 -37.50
C ASP A 100 -17.79 -0.21 -37.58
N ALA A 101 -17.85 -1.40 -36.98
CA ALA A 101 -19.07 -2.19 -36.93
C ALA A 101 -20.20 -1.45 -36.22
N VAL A 102 -19.95 -0.93 -35.00
CA VAL A 102 -20.94 -0.18 -34.22
C VAL A 102 -21.46 1.04 -34.97
N ASN A 103 -20.57 1.79 -35.64
CA ASN A 103 -20.96 2.98 -36.40
C ASN A 103 -21.80 2.66 -37.66
N SER A 104 -21.73 1.43 -38.17
CA SER A 104 -22.50 0.99 -39.35
C SER A 104 -23.91 0.50 -39.03
N ILE A 105 -24.22 0.27 -37.74
CA ILE A 105 -25.49 -0.29 -37.27
C ILE A 105 -26.63 0.72 -37.49
N ASN A 106 -27.74 0.22 -38.05
CA ASN A 106 -28.99 0.97 -38.16
C ASN A 106 -30.07 0.32 -37.30
N SER A 107 -30.75 1.10 -36.46
CA SER A 107 -31.74 0.54 -35.54
C SER A 107 -33.10 0.34 -36.24
N LEU A 108 -33.61 -0.88 -36.42
CA LEU A 108 -34.80 -1.12 -37.27
C LEU A 108 -35.78 -2.20 -36.78
N GLY A 109 -35.26 -3.24 -36.14
CA GLY A 109 -35.92 -4.52 -35.92
C GLY A 109 -36.54 -4.68 -34.54
N LYS A 110 -36.78 -5.94 -34.17
CA LYS A 110 -37.30 -6.34 -32.86
C LYS A 110 -36.15 -6.60 -31.87
N THR A 111 -36.52 -6.98 -30.64
CA THR A 111 -35.63 -7.21 -29.49
C THR A 111 -35.61 -8.70 -29.11
N PRO A 112 -34.96 -9.60 -29.89
CA PRO A 112 -34.90 -11.04 -29.64
C PRO A 112 -33.81 -11.42 -28.63
N LEU A 113 -34.00 -11.06 -27.36
CA LEU A 113 -33.00 -11.24 -26.30
C LEU A 113 -32.62 -12.71 -26.07
N ALA A 114 -33.62 -13.58 -25.92
CA ALA A 114 -33.43 -15.00 -25.66
C ALA A 114 -32.74 -15.71 -26.82
N ARG A 115 -33.07 -15.36 -28.07
CA ARG A 115 -32.43 -15.95 -29.25
C ARG A 115 -30.98 -15.46 -29.39
N SER A 116 -30.73 -14.18 -29.13
CA SER A 116 -29.37 -13.61 -29.15
C SER A 116 -28.48 -14.25 -28.09
N ALA A 117 -28.97 -14.37 -26.86
CA ALA A 117 -28.30 -15.11 -25.80
C ALA A 117 -28.06 -16.58 -26.19
N THR A 118 -29.06 -17.26 -26.76
CA THR A 118 -28.91 -18.65 -27.22
C THR A 118 -27.78 -18.80 -28.24
N LEU A 119 -27.71 -17.92 -29.25
CA LEU A 119 -26.64 -17.94 -30.24
C LEU A 119 -25.27 -17.68 -29.62
N ALA A 120 -25.19 -16.71 -28.71
CA ALA A 120 -23.97 -16.42 -27.96
C ALA A 120 -23.48 -17.64 -27.18
N ILE A 121 -24.37 -18.25 -26.39
CA ILE A 121 -24.08 -19.43 -25.58
C ILE A 121 -23.68 -20.63 -26.45
N ASN A 122 -24.39 -20.88 -27.55
CA ASN A 122 -24.05 -21.95 -28.48
C ASN A 122 -22.64 -21.76 -29.05
N SER A 123 -22.27 -20.53 -29.42
CA SER A 123 -20.92 -20.21 -29.90
C SER A 123 -19.84 -20.51 -28.84
N LEU A 124 -20.08 -20.13 -27.57
CA LEU A 124 -19.17 -20.44 -26.46
C LEU A 124 -19.06 -21.94 -26.20
N ARG A 125 -20.18 -22.66 -26.24
CA ARG A 125 -20.23 -24.12 -26.08
C ARG A 125 -19.45 -24.83 -27.17
N ASP A 126 -19.70 -24.48 -28.43
CA ASP A 126 -19.10 -25.15 -29.59
C ASP A 126 -17.60 -24.88 -29.66
N SER A 127 -17.16 -23.67 -29.30
CA SER A 127 -15.75 -23.29 -29.23
C SER A 127 -15.07 -23.71 -27.92
N LYS A 128 -15.82 -24.16 -26.91
CA LYS A 128 -15.35 -24.43 -25.54
C LYS A 128 -14.58 -23.23 -24.94
N THR A 129 -15.05 -22.03 -25.25
CA THR A 129 -14.42 -20.78 -24.82
C THR A 129 -15.20 -20.21 -23.66
N LYS A 130 -14.51 -19.90 -22.56
CA LYS A 130 -15.11 -19.07 -21.50
C LYS A 130 -15.06 -17.59 -21.89
N ALA A 131 -16.10 -16.84 -21.55
CA ALA A 131 -16.19 -15.43 -21.94
C ALA A 131 -17.03 -14.59 -20.97
N THR A 132 -16.82 -13.28 -20.99
CA THR A 132 -17.78 -12.33 -20.42
C THR A 132 -18.70 -11.83 -21.53
N ILE A 133 -20.01 -11.95 -21.34
CA ILE A 133 -21.03 -11.40 -22.22
C ILE A 133 -21.54 -10.10 -21.58
N ILE A 134 -21.60 -9.03 -22.37
CA ILE A 134 -22.14 -7.74 -21.95
C ILE A 134 -23.26 -7.37 -22.93
N LEU A 135 -24.50 -7.45 -22.46
CA LEU A 135 -25.68 -7.06 -23.22
C LEU A 135 -26.01 -5.59 -22.95
N ILE A 136 -26.14 -4.79 -24.00
CA ILE A 136 -26.59 -3.40 -23.95
C ILE A 136 -27.99 -3.39 -24.57
N THR A 137 -29.01 -3.02 -23.80
CA THR A 137 -30.42 -3.10 -24.24
C THR A 137 -31.24 -1.93 -23.76
N ASP A 138 -32.11 -1.39 -24.61
CA ASP A 138 -33.03 -0.31 -24.26
C ASP A 138 -34.50 -0.77 -24.21
N GLY A 139 -34.73 -2.04 -24.51
CA GLY A 139 -36.04 -2.69 -24.53
C GLY A 139 -36.06 -4.03 -23.81
N ILE A 140 -37.30 -4.54 -23.68
CA ILE A 140 -37.62 -5.89 -23.23
C ILE A 140 -37.82 -6.83 -24.42
N GLU A 141 -37.85 -8.13 -24.14
CA GLU A 141 -38.10 -9.18 -25.14
C GLU A 141 -39.40 -8.93 -25.93
N SER A 142 -39.31 -9.01 -27.27
CA SER A 142 -40.46 -8.81 -28.18
C SER A 142 -40.63 -9.92 -29.24
N CYS A 143 -39.95 -11.05 -29.02
CA CYS A 143 -39.90 -12.21 -29.92
C CYS A 143 -40.23 -13.53 -29.22
N ASP A 144 -41.10 -13.46 -28.20
CA ASP A 144 -41.68 -14.60 -27.47
C ASP A 144 -40.63 -15.50 -26.78
N GLY A 145 -39.54 -14.88 -26.31
CA GLY A 145 -38.44 -15.55 -25.61
C GLY A 145 -38.44 -15.37 -24.09
N ASN A 146 -37.58 -16.12 -23.40
CA ASN A 146 -37.20 -15.82 -22.02
C ASN A 146 -35.68 -15.92 -21.84
N ILE A 147 -35.00 -14.78 -21.76
CA ILE A 147 -33.56 -14.74 -21.60
C ILE A 147 -33.12 -15.33 -20.25
N CYS A 148 -33.90 -15.17 -19.18
CA CYS A 148 -33.51 -15.75 -17.88
C CYS A 148 -33.50 -17.28 -17.92
N ASP A 149 -34.49 -17.89 -18.57
CA ASP A 149 -34.53 -19.36 -18.73
C ASP A 149 -33.34 -19.85 -19.57
N VAL A 150 -33.03 -19.15 -20.68
CA VAL A 150 -31.88 -19.48 -21.53
C VAL A 150 -30.58 -19.47 -20.74
N ILE A 151 -30.35 -18.41 -19.95
CA ILE A 151 -29.10 -18.25 -19.18
C ILE A 151 -29.02 -19.25 -18.02
N THR A 152 -30.13 -19.49 -17.33
CA THR A 152 -30.23 -20.48 -16.25
C THR A 152 -29.89 -21.88 -16.77
N ASN A 153 -30.48 -22.27 -17.91
CA ASN A 153 -30.22 -23.57 -18.52
C ASN A 153 -28.76 -23.69 -18.98
N ALA A 154 -28.22 -22.66 -19.63
CA ALA A 154 -26.82 -22.63 -20.06
C ALA A 154 -25.83 -22.83 -18.90
N LYS A 155 -26.12 -22.23 -17.74
CA LYS A 155 -25.32 -22.38 -16.52
C LYS A 155 -25.45 -23.75 -15.90
N ALA A 156 -26.66 -24.33 -15.88
CA ALA A 156 -26.88 -25.70 -15.44
C ALA A 156 -26.16 -26.73 -16.33
N GLU A 157 -25.97 -26.42 -17.62
CA GLU A 157 -25.15 -27.21 -18.55
C GLU A 157 -23.63 -27.06 -18.32
N GLY A 158 -23.21 -26.19 -17.41
CA GLY A 158 -21.80 -25.98 -17.06
C GLY A 158 -21.03 -25.11 -18.05
N ILE A 159 -21.73 -24.28 -18.84
CA ILE A 159 -21.08 -23.34 -19.77
C ILE A 159 -20.48 -22.19 -18.96
N ASP A 160 -19.18 -21.98 -19.12
CA ASP A 160 -18.39 -21.04 -18.31
C ASP A 160 -18.43 -19.63 -18.94
N PHE A 161 -19.36 -18.80 -18.50
CA PHE A 161 -19.44 -17.40 -18.90
C PHE A 161 -19.89 -16.53 -17.73
N LYS A 162 -19.71 -15.21 -17.83
CA LYS A 162 -20.37 -14.23 -16.96
C LYS A 162 -21.26 -13.35 -17.83
N LEU A 163 -22.49 -13.04 -17.43
CA LEU A 163 -23.39 -12.16 -18.18
C LEU A 163 -23.70 -10.89 -17.39
N HIS A 164 -23.24 -9.75 -17.92
CA HIS A 164 -23.68 -8.44 -17.48
C HIS A 164 -24.72 -7.88 -18.44
N ILE A 165 -25.65 -7.10 -17.91
CA ILE A 165 -26.67 -6.42 -18.70
C ILE A 165 -26.67 -4.95 -18.30
N VAL A 166 -26.52 -4.06 -19.28
CA VAL A 166 -26.64 -2.62 -19.11
C VAL A 166 -27.95 -2.19 -19.76
N GLY A 167 -28.95 -1.91 -18.93
CA GLY A 167 -30.27 -1.44 -19.35
C GLY A 167 -30.26 0.06 -19.58
N PHE A 168 -30.56 0.52 -20.79
CA PHE A 168 -30.37 1.91 -21.19
C PHE A 168 -31.71 2.65 -21.40
N GLY A 169 -32.07 3.52 -20.46
CA GLY A 169 -33.30 4.30 -20.51
C GLY A 169 -34.57 3.43 -20.47
N LEU A 170 -34.54 2.36 -19.68
CA LEU A 170 -35.67 1.50 -19.36
C LEU A 170 -36.45 2.06 -18.16
N LYS A 171 -37.73 1.70 -18.03
CA LYS A 171 -38.57 2.12 -16.89
C LYS A 171 -38.53 1.08 -15.77
N GLU A 172 -38.73 1.55 -14.55
CA GLU A 172 -38.87 0.70 -13.37
C GLU A 172 -40.10 -0.23 -13.53
N GLY A 173 -39.91 -1.55 -13.34
CA GLY A 173 -40.95 -2.57 -13.55
C GLY A 173 -40.90 -3.32 -14.89
N GLU A 174 -39.98 -2.98 -15.78
CA GLU A 174 -39.73 -3.69 -17.06
C GLU A 174 -38.38 -4.45 -17.05
N THR A 175 -37.72 -4.57 -15.89
CA THR A 175 -36.31 -4.98 -15.79
C THR A 175 -36.10 -6.32 -15.10
N GLU A 176 -37.17 -6.93 -14.58
CA GLU A 176 -37.13 -8.14 -13.75
C GLU A 176 -36.50 -9.31 -14.50
N GLN A 177 -36.88 -9.51 -15.77
CA GLN A 177 -36.34 -10.58 -16.59
C GLN A 177 -34.84 -10.37 -16.90
N LEU A 178 -34.41 -9.11 -17.07
CA LEU A 178 -33.01 -8.76 -17.30
C LEU A 178 -32.19 -8.98 -16.03
N LYS A 179 -32.68 -8.52 -14.87
CA LYS A 179 -32.05 -8.77 -13.57
C LYS A 179 -31.88 -10.25 -13.30
N CYS A 180 -32.94 -11.03 -13.52
CA CYS A 180 -32.93 -12.49 -13.43
C CYS A 180 -31.84 -13.11 -14.32
N ALA A 181 -31.75 -12.68 -15.58
CA ALA A 181 -30.75 -13.20 -16.51
C ALA A 181 -29.32 -12.83 -16.11
N ALA A 182 -29.06 -11.60 -15.68
CA ALA A 182 -27.75 -11.18 -15.21
C ALA A 182 -27.33 -11.98 -13.96
N GLU A 183 -28.23 -12.14 -12.99
CA GLU A 183 -28.00 -12.93 -11.77
C GLU A 183 -27.75 -14.41 -12.09
N ALA A 184 -28.60 -15.04 -12.91
CA ALA A 184 -28.39 -16.41 -13.38
C ALA A 184 -27.03 -16.53 -14.11
N GLY A 185 -26.63 -15.47 -14.81
CA GLY A 185 -25.34 -15.32 -15.48
C GLY A 185 -24.12 -15.16 -14.58
N ASN A 186 -24.28 -15.11 -13.25
CA ASN A 186 -23.29 -14.69 -12.27
C ASN A 186 -22.71 -13.28 -12.53
N GLY A 187 -23.44 -12.40 -13.21
CA GLY A 187 -23.03 -11.02 -13.44
C GLY A 187 -23.98 -10.02 -12.80
N HIS A 188 -23.97 -8.80 -13.31
CA HIS A 188 -24.72 -7.68 -12.74
C HIS A 188 -25.61 -7.01 -13.78
N TYR A 189 -26.76 -6.53 -13.31
CA TYR A 189 -27.61 -5.62 -14.05
C TYR A 189 -27.25 -4.17 -13.65
N TYR A 190 -26.93 -3.36 -14.64
CA TYR A 190 -26.63 -1.94 -14.49
C TYR A 190 -27.75 -1.12 -15.10
N ASP A 191 -28.36 -0.25 -14.31
CA ASP A 191 -29.39 0.67 -14.78
C ASP A 191 -28.76 1.98 -15.25
N ALA A 192 -28.91 2.30 -16.52
CA ALA A 192 -28.33 3.48 -17.15
C ALA A 192 -29.42 4.43 -17.62
N ALA A 193 -29.63 5.52 -16.88
CA ALA A 193 -30.63 6.54 -17.22
C ALA A 193 -30.11 7.59 -18.22
N ASP A 194 -28.80 7.66 -18.44
CA ASP A 194 -28.12 8.66 -19.29
C ASP A 194 -26.78 8.12 -19.86
N ALA A 195 -26.07 8.97 -20.62
CA ALA A 195 -24.79 8.61 -21.21
C ALA A 195 -23.68 8.34 -20.18
N SER A 196 -23.72 9.02 -19.02
CA SER A 196 -22.69 8.86 -17.97
C SER A 196 -22.84 7.51 -17.30
N SER A 197 -24.05 7.20 -16.82
CA SER A 197 -24.41 5.93 -16.19
C SER A 197 -24.25 4.74 -17.15
N LEU A 198 -24.50 4.92 -18.45
CA LEU A 198 -24.17 3.90 -19.47
C LEU A 198 -22.66 3.63 -19.54
N GLY A 199 -21.84 4.68 -19.50
CA GLY A 199 -20.37 4.57 -19.50
C GLY A 199 -19.82 3.92 -18.23
N GLU A 200 -20.36 4.29 -17.07
CA GLU A 200 -20.02 3.69 -15.78
C GLU A 200 -20.37 2.20 -15.76
N GLY A 201 -21.61 1.83 -16.13
CA GLY A 201 -22.05 0.43 -16.17
C GLY A 201 -21.22 -0.43 -17.14
N LEU A 202 -20.86 0.11 -18.31
CA LEU A 202 -19.98 -0.58 -19.26
C LEU A 202 -18.53 -0.72 -18.76
N THR A 203 -18.02 0.30 -18.06
CA THR A 203 -16.69 0.26 -17.46
C THR A 203 -16.64 -0.78 -16.35
N GLU A 204 -17.66 -0.83 -15.50
CA GLU A 204 -17.76 -1.81 -14.43
C GLU A 204 -17.91 -3.23 -14.98
N ALA A 205 -18.85 -3.45 -15.91
CA ALA A 205 -19.08 -4.74 -16.56
C ALA A 205 -17.83 -5.29 -17.25
N THR A 206 -17.01 -4.43 -17.87
CA THR A 206 -15.75 -4.84 -18.51
C THR A 206 -14.61 -5.10 -17.53
N SER A 207 -14.74 -4.66 -16.27
CA SER A 207 -13.81 -4.96 -15.20
C SER A 207 -14.18 -6.23 -14.41
N GLU A 208 -15.47 -6.59 -14.39
CA GLU A 208 -16.03 -7.76 -13.71
C GLU A 208 -16.02 -9.01 -14.60
N THR A 209 -14.87 -9.37 -15.17
CA THR A 209 -14.83 -10.47 -16.17
C THR A 209 -15.07 -11.87 -15.57
N VAL A 210 -15.29 -12.87 -16.42
CA VAL A 210 -15.42 -14.29 -16.05
C VAL A 210 -14.13 -14.84 -15.41
N ASP A 211 -13.01 -14.16 -15.59
CA ASP A 211 -11.75 -14.48 -14.92
C ASP A 211 -11.67 -13.95 -13.48
N LYS A 212 -12.57 -13.03 -13.09
CA LYS A 212 -12.60 -12.43 -11.76
C LYS A 212 -13.50 -13.27 -10.85
N SER A 213 -12.87 -13.93 -9.87
CA SER A 213 -13.56 -14.66 -8.80
C SER A 213 -14.28 -13.67 -7.89
N ASP A 214 -15.51 -13.98 -7.49
CA ASP A 214 -16.21 -13.22 -6.45
C ASP A 214 -15.39 -13.35 -5.16
N GLY A 215 -14.78 -12.26 -4.69
CA GLY A 215 -13.95 -12.30 -3.50
C GLY A 215 -14.77 -12.67 -2.27
N ASN A 216 -14.25 -13.53 -1.40
CA ASN A 216 -14.90 -13.87 -0.13
C ASN A 216 -14.29 -13.13 1.06
N PHE A 217 -13.33 -12.25 0.82
CA PHE A 217 -12.72 -11.41 1.85
C PHE A 217 -12.50 -9.99 1.32
N SER A 218 -13.03 -9.01 2.03
CA SER A 218 -12.92 -7.60 1.67
C SER A 218 -11.98 -6.84 2.61
N ILE A 219 -11.31 -5.83 2.04
CA ILE A 219 -10.34 -4.98 2.72
C ILE A 219 -10.62 -3.54 2.36
N PHE A 220 -10.83 -2.70 3.37
CA PHE A 220 -10.96 -1.25 3.24
C PHE A 220 -9.85 -0.55 4.02
N ALA A 221 -9.24 0.49 3.44
CA ALA A 221 -8.12 1.19 4.06
C ALA A 221 -8.46 2.66 4.34
N VAL A 222 -8.17 3.13 5.55
CA VAL A 222 -8.44 4.51 5.97
C VAL A 222 -7.22 5.18 6.60
N LYS A 223 -7.15 6.51 6.49
CA LYS A 223 -6.24 7.37 7.26
C LYS A 223 -7.00 8.61 7.75
N ASN A 224 -6.95 8.87 9.05
CA ASN A 224 -7.65 9.95 9.74
C ASN A 224 -9.15 9.98 9.37
N GLY A 225 -9.76 8.79 9.30
CA GLY A 225 -11.14 8.60 8.89
C GLY A 225 -11.44 8.80 7.39
N GLN A 226 -10.44 9.09 6.55
CA GLN A 226 -10.60 9.24 5.10
C GLN A 226 -10.11 7.99 4.36
N PRO A 227 -10.76 7.57 3.26
CA PRO A 227 -10.31 6.41 2.48
C PRO A 227 -8.93 6.66 1.86
N VAL A 228 -8.06 5.65 1.88
CA VAL A 228 -6.73 5.70 1.25
C VAL A 228 -6.53 4.56 0.27
N ASP A 229 -5.84 4.84 -0.83
CA ASP A 229 -5.45 3.81 -1.79
C ASP A 229 -4.30 2.97 -1.22
N ALA A 230 -4.46 1.65 -1.29
CA ALA A 230 -3.53 0.68 -0.77
C ALA A 230 -3.39 -0.52 -1.70
N TRP A 231 -2.18 -1.07 -1.74
CA TRP A 231 -1.90 -2.38 -2.32
C TRP A 231 -2.01 -3.45 -1.23
N VAL A 232 -2.83 -4.45 -1.45
CA VAL A 232 -3.02 -5.61 -0.56
C VAL A 232 -2.37 -6.81 -1.22
N LYS A 233 -1.52 -7.51 -0.49
CA LYS A 233 -0.94 -8.79 -0.88
C LYS A 233 -1.27 -9.83 0.19
N VAL A 234 -1.88 -10.94 -0.19
CA VAL A 234 -2.24 -12.01 0.73
C VAL A 234 -1.31 -13.20 0.54
N VAL A 235 -0.71 -13.66 1.63
CA VAL A 235 0.13 -14.87 1.64
C VAL A 235 -0.41 -15.89 2.63
N LYS A 236 -0.07 -17.17 2.45
CA LYS A 236 -0.35 -18.18 3.48
C LYS A 236 0.35 -17.80 4.78
N ALA A 237 -0.33 -17.99 5.91
CA ALA A 237 0.18 -17.58 7.22
C ALA A 237 1.59 -18.16 7.48
N GLY A 238 2.52 -17.29 7.86
CA GLY A 238 3.91 -17.66 8.15
C GLY A 238 4.77 -18.03 6.93
N THR A 239 4.28 -17.87 5.70
CA THR A 239 5.06 -18.15 4.48
C THR A 239 5.13 -16.93 3.55
N LYS A 240 5.79 -17.09 2.39
CA LYS A 240 5.86 -16.07 1.33
C LYS A 240 4.99 -16.42 0.13
N ASP A 241 4.21 -17.49 0.22
CA ASP A 241 3.43 -18.03 -0.88
C ASP A 241 2.24 -17.12 -1.13
N LEU A 242 2.28 -16.42 -2.27
CA LEU A 242 1.21 -15.54 -2.71
C LEU A 242 -0.06 -16.36 -2.99
N VAL A 243 -1.17 -15.90 -2.42
CA VAL A 243 -2.50 -16.45 -2.65
C VAL A 243 -3.26 -15.54 -3.59
N ASP A 244 -3.38 -14.27 -3.22
CA ASP A 244 -4.10 -13.26 -4.00
C ASP A 244 -3.58 -11.84 -3.69
N GLY A 245 -4.03 -10.85 -4.44
CA GLY A 245 -3.71 -9.45 -4.17
C GLY A 245 -4.60 -8.49 -4.95
N VAL A 246 -4.90 -7.35 -4.34
CA VAL A 246 -5.82 -6.35 -4.88
C VAL A 246 -5.32 -4.95 -4.55
N ARG A 247 -5.71 -3.97 -5.36
CA ARG A 247 -5.56 -2.55 -5.05
C ARG A 247 -6.92 -1.99 -4.66
N THR A 248 -6.96 -1.20 -3.59
CA THR A 248 -8.22 -0.72 -3.01
C THR A 248 -8.80 0.49 -3.74
N TYR A 249 -7.98 1.32 -4.41
CA TYR A 249 -8.45 2.54 -5.12
C TYR A 249 -9.28 3.49 -4.26
N ARG A 250 -8.96 3.62 -2.96
CA ARG A 250 -9.76 4.38 -1.97
C ARG A 250 -11.17 3.82 -1.74
N ASP A 251 -11.40 2.60 -2.15
CA ASP A 251 -12.63 1.85 -1.92
C ASP A 251 -12.31 0.46 -1.34
N THR A 252 -13.29 -0.43 -1.32
CA THR A 252 -13.17 -1.78 -0.81
C THR A 252 -12.51 -2.69 -1.86
N GLY A 253 -11.33 -3.21 -1.53
CA GLY A 253 -10.68 -4.26 -2.31
C GLY A 253 -11.20 -5.64 -1.92
N TRP A 254 -11.40 -6.52 -2.90
CA TRP A 254 -11.86 -7.89 -2.70
C TRP A 254 -10.80 -8.89 -3.15
N VAL A 255 -10.64 -9.96 -2.36
CA VAL A 255 -9.77 -11.11 -2.67
C VAL A 255 -10.54 -12.41 -2.42
N TYR A 256 -10.14 -13.47 -3.12
CA TYR A 256 -10.66 -14.81 -2.87
C TYR A 256 -9.64 -15.64 -2.08
N LEU A 257 -10.04 -16.09 -0.90
CA LEU A 257 -9.22 -16.85 0.04
C LEU A 257 -9.90 -18.19 0.36
N PRO A 258 -9.36 -19.34 -0.06
CA PRO A 258 -9.83 -20.64 0.41
C PRO A 258 -9.87 -20.71 1.95
N PRO A 259 -10.64 -21.63 2.57
CA PRO A 259 -10.64 -21.77 4.03
C PRO A 259 -9.22 -22.00 4.57
N GLY A 260 -8.79 -21.20 5.56
CA GLY A 260 -7.44 -21.24 6.08
C GLY A 260 -6.96 -19.93 6.72
N LYS A 261 -5.71 -19.92 7.17
CA LYS A 261 -5.06 -18.76 7.81
C LYS A 261 -4.11 -18.06 6.85
N TYR A 262 -4.14 -16.73 6.86
CA TYR A 262 -3.38 -15.89 5.94
C TYR A 262 -2.78 -14.68 6.65
N ASP A 263 -1.68 -14.18 6.10
CA ASP A 263 -1.13 -12.87 6.43
C ASP A 263 -1.39 -11.92 5.25
N MET A 264 -2.10 -10.82 5.53
CA MET A 264 -2.34 -9.75 4.58
C MET A 264 -1.35 -8.63 4.82
N ILE A 265 -0.54 -8.34 3.80
CA ILE A 265 0.43 -7.26 3.78
C ILE A 265 -0.21 -6.10 3.03
N ILE A 266 -0.52 -5.01 3.74
CA ILE A 266 -1.22 -3.84 3.20
C ILE A 266 -0.24 -2.68 3.16
N LYS A 267 0.02 -2.18 1.96
CA LYS A 267 0.92 -1.05 1.74
C LYS A 267 0.12 0.13 1.16
N PRO A 268 0.00 1.25 1.88
CA PRO A 268 -0.63 2.45 1.33
C PRO A 268 0.22 2.98 0.17
N LEU A 269 -0.46 3.40 -0.89
CA LEU A 269 0.17 3.93 -2.11
C LEU A 269 0.29 5.47 -2.07
N GLU A 270 -0.38 6.10 -1.12
CA GLU A 270 -0.35 7.54 -0.89
C GLU A 270 0.66 7.91 0.20
N ASN A 271 1.47 8.95 -0.03
CA ASN A 271 2.49 9.46 0.89
C ASN A 271 3.51 8.41 1.37
N SER A 272 4.71 8.40 0.75
CA SER A 272 5.80 7.44 1.00
C SER A 272 6.30 7.30 2.44
N LYS A 273 5.82 8.12 3.38
CA LYS A 273 6.15 8.07 4.80
C LYS A 273 5.31 7.07 5.59
N ILE A 274 4.14 6.66 5.07
CA ILE A 274 3.28 5.71 5.77
C ILE A 274 3.85 4.31 5.53
N LYS A 275 4.35 3.65 6.57
CA LYS A 275 4.78 2.26 6.48
C LYS A 275 3.56 1.35 6.30
N GLY A 276 3.70 0.33 5.47
CA GLY A 276 2.69 -0.72 5.36
C GLY A 276 2.54 -1.49 6.68
N THR A 277 1.44 -2.21 6.81
CA THR A 277 1.15 -3.07 7.96
C THR A 277 0.86 -4.49 7.50
N THR A 278 0.98 -5.45 8.42
CA THR A 278 0.58 -6.83 8.20
C THR A 278 -0.44 -7.21 9.24
N ILE A 279 -1.53 -7.85 8.81
CA ILE A 279 -2.54 -8.42 9.70
C ILE A 279 -2.69 -9.91 9.40
N SER A 280 -2.99 -10.69 10.43
CA SER A 280 -3.31 -12.11 10.27
C SER A 280 -4.82 -12.30 10.33
N ILE A 281 -5.36 -13.10 9.42
CA ILE A 281 -6.79 -13.37 9.27
C ILE A 281 -7.03 -14.86 9.06
N GLU A 282 -8.26 -15.28 9.32
CA GLU A 282 -8.75 -16.62 9.03
C GLU A 282 -9.95 -16.53 8.09
N SER A 283 -9.84 -17.13 6.91
CA SER A 283 -10.96 -17.33 5.99
C SER A 283 -11.69 -18.60 6.40
N ILE A 284 -13.00 -18.49 6.57
CA ILE A 284 -13.87 -19.59 6.97
C ILE A 284 -14.76 -19.93 5.77
N GLN A 285 -14.97 -21.23 5.54
CA GLN A 285 -15.84 -21.70 4.47
C GLN A 285 -17.24 -21.07 4.57
N ASP A 286 -17.76 -20.62 3.42
CA ASP A 286 -19.08 -20.02 3.24
C ASP A 286 -19.35 -18.78 4.13
N LYS A 287 -18.29 -18.11 4.59
CA LYS A 287 -18.38 -16.81 5.28
C LYS A 287 -17.63 -15.73 4.51
N ILE A 288 -18.26 -14.56 4.43
CA ILE A 288 -17.61 -13.36 3.92
C ILE A 288 -16.83 -12.70 5.06
N GLY A 289 -15.54 -12.49 4.83
CA GLY A 289 -14.69 -11.71 5.72
C GLY A 289 -14.68 -10.23 5.35
N HIS A 290 -14.63 -9.36 6.36
CA HIS A 290 -14.49 -7.92 6.19
C HIS A 290 -13.41 -7.40 7.13
N GLN A 291 -12.52 -6.57 6.59
CA GLN A 291 -11.50 -5.91 7.39
C GLN A 291 -11.34 -4.45 7.00
N THR A 292 -11.42 -3.56 7.99
CA THR A 292 -10.94 -2.19 7.86
C THR A 292 -9.55 -2.07 8.46
N VAL A 293 -8.61 -1.50 7.70
CA VAL A 293 -7.24 -1.23 8.11
C VAL A 293 -7.08 0.29 8.24
N SER A 294 -6.70 0.75 9.43
CA SER A 294 -6.38 2.15 9.67
C SER A 294 -4.88 2.38 9.63
N PHE A 295 -4.47 3.43 8.93
CA PHE A 295 -3.11 3.98 8.89
C PHE A 295 -2.98 5.26 9.72
N ASP A 296 -3.88 5.45 10.69
CA ASP A 296 -3.87 6.59 11.59
C ASP A 296 -2.70 6.41 12.55
N GLY A 297 -1.65 7.19 12.35
CA GLY A 297 -0.53 7.22 13.28
C GLY A 297 -0.93 7.87 14.61
N GLY A 298 -0.31 7.41 15.70
CA GLY A 298 -0.18 8.22 16.90
C GLY A 298 1.10 9.05 16.85
N LYS A 299 1.25 9.97 17.80
CA LYS A 299 2.42 10.84 17.93
C LYS A 299 3.08 10.61 19.28
N ILE A 300 4.40 10.54 19.29
CA ILE A 300 5.19 10.68 20.51
C ILE A 300 5.68 12.12 20.57
N ASN A 301 5.37 12.82 21.66
CA ASN A 301 5.98 14.09 21.98
C ASN A 301 7.17 13.83 22.92
N LEU A 302 8.36 13.71 22.33
CA LEU A 302 9.59 13.40 23.03
C LEU A 302 10.16 14.67 23.67
N ILE A 303 10.26 14.67 25.00
CA ILE A 303 10.77 15.78 25.80
C ILE A 303 12.04 15.32 26.53
N THR A 304 13.18 15.92 26.19
CA THR A 304 14.47 15.60 26.82
C THR A 304 14.97 16.79 27.62
N LEU A 305 15.22 16.56 28.90
CA LEU A 305 15.63 17.57 29.86
C LEU A 305 16.98 17.21 30.51
N ASN A 306 17.69 18.21 31.03
CA ASN A 306 18.80 18.07 31.95
C ASN A 306 18.62 19.11 33.05
N ASN A 307 18.54 18.68 34.31
CA ASN A 307 18.25 19.56 35.44
C ASN A 307 16.97 20.40 35.21
N ASN A 308 15.95 19.81 34.58
CA ASN A 308 14.66 20.43 34.21
C ASN A 308 14.71 21.45 33.05
N GLU A 309 15.86 21.65 32.40
CA GLU A 309 15.98 22.51 31.22
C GLU A 309 16.08 21.68 29.94
N GLY A 310 15.58 22.21 28.81
CA GLY A 310 15.63 21.52 27.52
C GLY A 310 17.05 21.14 27.11
N TRP A 311 17.27 19.88 26.74
CA TRP A 311 18.61 19.34 26.48
C TRP A 311 18.71 18.55 25.19
N ASP A 312 19.83 18.69 24.48
CA ASP A 312 20.07 18.08 23.18
C ASP A 312 20.49 16.61 23.33
N CYS A 313 19.64 15.75 22.82
CA CYS A 313 19.78 14.31 22.83
C CYS A 313 19.53 13.76 21.44
N THR A 314 20.06 12.57 21.16
CA THR A 314 19.58 11.73 20.07
C THR A 314 18.64 10.67 20.62
N SER A 315 17.62 10.33 19.85
CA SER A 315 16.72 9.23 20.17
C SER A 315 16.65 8.19 19.08
N LYS A 316 16.35 6.96 19.49
CA LYS A 316 16.10 5.81 18.65
C LYS A 316 14.85 5.11 19.18
N VAL A 317 13.84 4.97 18.33
CA VAL A 317 12.59 4.30 18.67
C VAL A 317 12.58 2.91 18.07
N THR A 318 12.37 1.90 18.90
CA THR A 318 12.35 0.49 18.52
C THR A 318 11.03 -0.16 18.88
N THR A 319 10.58 -1.08 18.03
CA THR A 319 9.49 -2.00 18.35
C THR A 319 9.94 -3.04 19.38
N GLN A 320 9.00 -3.76 19.98
CA GLN A 320 9.27 -4.83 20.97
C GLN A 320 10.08 -6.02 20.39
N ASP A 321 10.08 -6.20 19.06
CA ASP A 321 10.91 -7.17 18.34
C ASP A 321 12.27 -6.60 17.88
N GLY A 322 12.57 -5.33 18.20
CA GLY A 322 13.86 -4.68 17.99
C GLY A 322 14.04 -3.95 16.65
N GLU A 323 12.99 -3.82 15.82
CA GLU A 323 13.06 -3.02 14.59
C GLU A 323 13.15 -1.53 14.91
N VAL A 324 14.09 -0.83 14.27
CA VAL A 324 14.18 0.64 14.37
C VAL A 324 13.14 1.29 13.47
N VAL A 325 12.16 1.96 14.09
CA VAL A 325 11.03 2.56 13.39
C VAL A 325 11.02 4.09 13.40
N GLY A 326 11.85 4.70 14.24
CA GLY A 326 11.93 6.15 14.34
C GLY A 326 13.12 6.65 15.16
N GLY A 327 13.18 7.95 15.34
CA GLY A 327 14.24 8.63 16.07
C GLY A 327 14.38 10.07 15.61
N SER A 328 14.97 10.91 16.46
CA SER A 328 15.25 12.31 16.14
C SER A 328 16.41 12.84 16.96
N ARG A 329 16.93 14.00 16.59
CA ARG A 329 17.77 14.82 17.47
C ARG A 329 16.91 15.94 18.03
N THR A 330 16.98 16.18 19.34
CA THR A 330 16.03 17.08 20.00
C THR A 330 16.39 18.55 19.88
N TYR A 331 17.67 18.91 19.72
CA TYR A 331 18.11 20.30 19.61
C TYR A 331 17.57 21.19 20.74
N ASN A 332 17.58 20.69 21.98
CA ASN A 332 17.07 21.36 23.19
C ASN A 332 15.56 21.67 23.18
N ARG A 333 14.77 21.04 22.29
CA ARG A 333 13.30 21.26 22.22
C ARG A 333 12.55 19.94 22.04
N PRO A 334 11.25 19.88 22.39
CA PRO A 334 10.44 18.70 22.14
C PRO A 334 10.41 18.31 20.66
N GLN A 335 10.35 17.00 20.38
CA GLN A 335 10.25 16.44 19.03
C GLN A 335 9.00 15.60 18.88
N ILE A 336 8.25 15.83 17.80
CA ILE A 336 7.10 15.00 17.43
C ILE A 336 7.58 13.87 16.52
N ILE A 337 7.31 12.63 16.92
CA ILE A 337 7.59 11.42 16.14
C ILE A 337 6.25 10.75 15.84
N GLU A 338 5.87 10.68 14.56
CA GLU A 338 4.63 10.01 14.13
C GLU A 338 4.93 8.52 13.87
N LEU A 339 4.13 7.64 14.47
CA LEU A 339 4.30 6.19 14.41
C LEU A 339 2.93 5.51 14.28
N ASN A 340 2.91 4.30 13.73
CA ASN A 340 1.72 3.47 13.78
C ASN A 340 1.33 3.15 15.23
N PRO A 341 0.06 2.85 15.53
CA PRO A 341 -0.34 2.42 16.86
C PRO A 341 0.44 1.17 17.29
N GLY A 342 0.86 1.10 18.55
CA GLY A 342 1.72 0.03 19.05
C GLY A 342 2.44 0.39 20.33
N VAL A 343 3.31 -0.50 20.78
CA VAL A 343 4.14 -0.34 21.99
C VAL A 343 5.61 -0.28 21.55
N TYR A 344 6.33 0.71 22.06
CA TYR A 344 7.70 1.02 21.62
C TYR A 344 8.63 1.33 22.78
N ASP A 345 9.90 1.03 22.59
CA ASP A 345 10.97 1.50 23.47
C ASP A 345 11.68 2.70 22.84
N ILE A 346 12.03 3.67 23.66
CA ILE A 346 12.73 4.89 23.23
C ILE A 346 14.06 4.99 23.93
N GLU A 347 15.15 4.66 23.23
CA GLU A 347 16.50 4.93 23.68
C GLU A 347 16.82 6.41 23.45
N ILE A 348 17.23 7.10 24.52
CA ILE A 348 17.60 8.51 24.54
C ILE A 348 19.04 8.59 25.00
N LYS A 349 19.89 9.25 24.21
CA LYS A 349 21.30 9.46 24.53
C LYS A 349 21.63 10.95 24.59
N ALA A 350 22.10 11.40 25.75
CA ALA A 350 22.60 12.75 25.94
C ALA A 350 23.94 12.94 25.20
N LEU A 351 24.07 14.01 24.42
CA LEU A 351 25.26 14.21 23.58
C LEU A 351 26.49 14.68 24.37
N ILE A 352 26.27 15.51 25.38
CA ILE A 352 27.36 16.21 26.10
C ILE A 352 27.64 15.56 27.46
N ILE A 353 26.60 15.16 28.20
CA ILE A 353 26.73 14.58 29.54
C ILE A 353 27.61 13.33 29.50
N LYS A 354 28.62 13.29 30.37
CA LYS A 354 29.54 12.18 30.56
C LYS A 354 29.14 11.39 31.80
N GLY A 355 29.61 10.14 31.89
CA GLY A 355 29.19 9.20 32.92
C GLY A 355 28.57 7.95 32.31
N LEU A 356 28.17 7.04 33.19
CA LEU A 356 27.60 5.75 32.82
C LEU A 356 26.10 5.85 32.51
N GLU A 357 25.43 6.90 33.01
CA GLU A 357 23.99 7.16 32.85
C GLU A 357 23.72 8.25 31.81
N ASN A 358 24.42 8.23 30.67
CA ASN A 358 24.20 9.17 29.56
C ASN A 358 23.20 8.64 28.52
N THR A 359 22.72 7.41 28.71
CA THR A 359 21.73 6.75 27.88
C THR A 359 20.61 6.25 28.78
N PHE A 360 19.36 6.42 28.35
CA PHE A 360 18.17 5.98 29.07
C PHE A 360 17.18 5.37 28.09
N ILE A 361 16.46 4.32 28.50
CA ILE A 361 15.40 3.71 27.69
C ILE A 361 14.07 3.97 28.41
N ILE A 362 13.14 4.63 27.71
CA ILE A 362 11.73 4.65 28.14
C ILE A 362 11.09 3.40 27.52
N GLU A 363 10.80 2.41 28.35
CA GLU A 363 10.19 1.15 27.94
C GLU A 363 8.67 1.29 27.81
N ASP A 364 8.06 0.45 26.97
CA ASP A 364 6.61 0.25 26.89
C ASP A 364 5.78 1.52 26.59
N VAL A 365 6.28 2.41 25.75
CA VAL A 365 5.54 3.61 25.32
C VAL A 365 4.41 3.22 24.37
N SER A 366 3.17 3.28 24.89
CA SER A 366 1.95 3.04 24.11
C SER A 366 1.60 4.23 23.22
N VAL A 367 1.51 3.98 21.93
CA VAL A 367 1.07 4.92 20.90
C VAL A 367 -0.28 4.46 20.40
N GLU A 368 -1.28 5.33 20.53
CA GLU A 368 -2.63 5.10 20.04
C GLU A 368 -2.93 5.98 18.82
N ALA A 369 -3.77 5.47 17.91
CA ALA A 369 -4.20 6.21 16.73
C ALA A 369 -4.77 7.59 17.09
N ASN A 370 -4.36 8.63 16.36
CA ASN A 370 -4.80 10.01 16.55
C ASN A 370 -4.55 10.62 17.93
N LYS A 371 -3.74 9.98 18.80
CA LYS A 371 -3.33 10.53 20.09
C LYS A 371 -1.89 11.01 20.06
N THR A 372 -1.56 11.92 20.98
CA THR A 372 -0.18 12.29 21.28
C THR A 372 0.16 11.77 22.68
N THR A 373 1.20 10.95 22.78
CA THR A 373 1.73 10.43 24.04
C THR A 373 3.01 11.19 24.36
N ASP A 374 3.09 11.79 25.55
CA ASP A 374 4.32 12.42 26.02
C ASP A 374 5.30 11.34 26.47
N ALA A 375 6.55 11.44 26.00
CA ALA A 375 7.65 10.62 26.46
C ALA A 375 8.75 11.54 26.99
N THR A 376 8.93 11.57 28.31
CA THR A 376 9.82 12.53 28.96
C THR A 376 10.93 11.82 29.71
N HIS A 377 12.16 12.29 29.52
CA HIS A 377 13.28 11.93 30.38
C HIS A 377 14.07 13.17 30.80
N ASN A 378 14.46 13.22 32.08
CA ASN A 378 15.23 14.30 32.67
C ASN A 378 16.55 13.75 33.22
N PHE A 379 17.62 14.02 32.49
CA PHE A 379 18.97 13.73 32.95
C PHE A 379 19.32 14.60 34.16
N LYS A 380 20.21 14.08 34.99
CA LYS A 380 20.80 14.82 36.10
C LYS A 380 22.27 14.98 35.81
N SER A 381 22.79 16.16 36.03
CA SER A 381 24.23 16.42 35.90
C SER A 381 24.72 17.49 36.88
N GLY A 382 26.00 17.42 37.21
CA GLY A 382 26.78 18.49 37.82
C GLY A 382 28.02 18.79 36.98
N ILE A 383 28.79 19.78 37.40
CA ILE A 383 29.99 20.24 36.68
C ILE A 383 31.23 19.97 37.53
N ALA A 384 32.24 19.32 36.93
CA ALA A 384 33.58 19.25 37.49
C ALA A 384 34.55 20.13 36.70
N MET A 385 35.14 21.12 37.36
CA MET A 385 36.15 22.01 36.81
C MET A 385 37.54 21.57 37.30
N ILE A 386 38.34 20.94 36.44
CA ILE A 386 39.65 20.40 36.82
C ILE A 386 40.77 21.16 36.13
N GLY A 387 41.64 21.81 36.91
CA GLY A 387 42.72 22.64 36.41
C GLY A 387 44.07 22.29 37.01
N VAL A 388 45.14 22.79 36.38
CA VAL A 388 46.51 22.64 36.86
C VAL A 388 47.27 23.93 36.61
N LYS A 389 47.99 24.41 37.63
CA LYS A 389 48.90 25.55 37.55
C LYS A 389 50.24 25.24 38.22
N SER A 390 51.25 26.07 37.95
CA SER A 390 52.51 26.12 38.71
C SER A 390 52.78 27.58 39.04
N GLY A 391 52.55 27.96 40.29
CA GLY A 391 52.48 29.38 40.66
C GLY A 391 51.28 30.07 39.99
N GLU A 392 51.54 31.06 39.14
CA GLU A 392 50.53 31.76 38.34
C GLU A 392 50.39 31.23 36.91
N VAL A 393 51.23 30.29 36.49
CA VAL A 393 51.25 29.78 35.11
C VAL A 393 50.36 28.55 34.97
N LEU A 394 49.47 28.52 33.98
CA LEU A 394 48.65 27.35 33.67
C LEU A 394 49.49 26.22 33.07
N VAL A 395 49.27 25.00 33.54
CA VAL A 395 50.01 23.80 33.13
C VAL A 395 49.12 22.91 32.26
N ASP A 396 49.66 22.48 31.12
CA ASP A 396 49.03 21.49 30.24
C ASP A 396 49.07 20.10 30.92
N ALA A 397 47.90 19.58 31.24
CA ALA A 397 47.74 18.27 31.85
C ALA A 397 46.63 17.47 31.17
N VAL A 398 46.79 16.14 31.19
CA VAL A 398 45.75 15.18 30.81
C VAL A 398 44.97 14.82 32.07
N VAL A 399 43.66 14.99 31.99
CA VAL A 399 42.69 14.58 33.01
C VAL A 399 42.00 13.31 32.54
N SER A 400 41.96 12.30 33.40
CA SER A 400 41.19 11.07 33.23
C SER A 400 40.27 10.92 34.44
N ILE A 401 38.99 10.64 34.19
CA ILE A 401 37.96 10.51 35.20
C ILE A 401 37.34 9.12 35.06
N ASN A 402 37.35 8.37 36.15
CA ASN A 402 36.76 7.05 36.25
C ASN A 402 35.69 7.05 37.34
N SER A 403 34.63 6.27 37.17
CA SER A 403 33.65 6.02 38.24
C SER A 403 34.38 5.35 39.42
N LYS A 404 34.20 5.87 40.64
CA LYS A 404 34.80 5.27 41.84
C LYS A 404 34.17 3.91 42.16
N GLU A 405 32.90 3.76 41.82
CA GLU A 405 32.11 2.56 42.09
C GLU A 405 32.48 1.40 41.16
N THR A 406 32.54 1.64 39.84
CA THR A 406 32.78 0.57 38.85
C THR A 406 34.22 0.52 38.34
N GLY A 407 35.00 1.59 38.54
CA GLY A 407 36.34 1.75 37.97
C GLY A 407 36.35 2.11 36.48
N GLU A 408 35.18 2.16 35.83
CA GLU A 408 35.06 2.42 34.40
C GLU A 408 35.43 3.86 34.05
N TYR A 409 36.09 4.03 32.91
CA TYR A 409 36.43 5.34 32.37
C TYR A 409 35.17 6.07 31.89
N VAL A 410 34.94 7.28 32.39
CA VAL A 410 33.73 8.06 32.07
C VAL A 410 34.02 9.31 31.24
N ALA A 411 35.17 9.96 31.46
CA ALA A 411 35.53 11.19 30.78
C ALA A 411 37.04 11.45 30.84
N GLY A 412 37.53 12.27 29.93
CA GLY A 412 38.92 12.71 29.94
C GLY A 412 39.16 13.74 28.86
N SER A 413 40.07 14.67 29.15
CA SER A 413 40.43 15.76 28.24
C SER A 413 41.75 16.39 28.69
N ARG A 414 42.30 17.28 27.85
CA ARG A 414 43.43 18.14 28.22
C ARG A 414 42.96 19.49 28.74
N THR A 415 43.66 20.02 29.73
CA THR A 415 43.47 21.39 30.24
C THR A 415 44.14 22.44 29.36
N TYR A 416 45.23 22.12 28.65
CA TYR A 416 46.07 23.09 27.92
C TYR A 416 46.50 24.31 28.79
N THR A 417 47.17 25.28 28.18
CA THR A 417 47.76 26.45 28.86
C THR A 417 46.96 27.74 28.60
N SER A 418 45.63 27.66 28.52
CA SER A 418 44.76 28.83 28.31
C SER A 418 43.60 28.82 29.31
N ASP A 419 43.13 29.99 29.72
CA ASP A 419 41.99 30.12 30.63
C ASP A 419 40.70 29.54 30.05
N SER A 420 40.57 29.50 28.71
CA SER A 420 39.42 28.90 28.02
C SER A 420 39.32 27.37 28.16
N SER A 421 40.38 26.73 28.68
CA SER A 421 40.49 25.28 28.75
C SER A 421 41.03 24.76 30.09
N ASN A 422 41.52 25.64 30.97
CA ASN A 422 42.09 25.34 32.27
C ASN A 422 41.57 26.34 33.33
N PRO A 423 40.68 25.93 34.25
CA PRO A 423 40.23 24.56 34.47
C PRO A 423 39.33 24.03 33.34
N ARG A 424 39.45 22.73 33.06
CA ARG A 424 38.65 22.03 32.06
C ARG A 424 37.30 21.65 32.64
N GLU A 425 36.24 21.96 31.90
CA GLU A 425 34.87 21.59 32.24
C GLU A 425 34.54 20.15 31.85
N PHE A 426 33.90 19.44 32.79
CA PHE A 426 33.30 18.13 32.58
C PHE A 426 31.88 18.13 33.14
N ILE A 427 30.87 17.99 32.26
CA ILE A 427 29.48 17.77 32.67
C ILE A 427 29.31 16.28 32.94
N LEU A 428 29.06 15.91 34.20
CA LEU A 428 29.03 14.51 34.66
C LEU A 428 27.68 14.19 35.31
N ASN A 429 27.21 12.94 35.17
CA ASN A 429 26.14 12.42 36.02
C ASN A 429 26.52 12.55 37.51
N PRO A 430 25.56 12.73 38.45
CA PRO A 430 25.85 12.72 39.87
C PRO A 430 26.54 11.42 40.30
N GLY A 431 27.55 11.52 41.15
CA GLY A 431 28.30 10.35 41.60
C GLY A 431 29.67 10.69 42.18
N ILE A 432 30.40 9.65 42.54
CA ILE A 432 31.76 9.74 43.09
C ILE A 432 32.75 9.27 42.03
N TYR A 433 33.76 10.08 41.77
CA TYR A 433 34.72 9.86 40.70
C TYR A 433 36.15 9.89 41.20
N GLU A 434 36.97 8.98 40.69
CA GLU A 434 38.42 9.07 40.80
C GLU A 434 38.97 9.86 39.61
N VAL A 435 39.68 10.94 39.91
CA VAL A 435 40.28 11.83 38.92
C VAL A 435 41.79 11.65 38.98
N LYS A 436 42.37 11.26 37.85
CA LYS A 436 43.80 11.21 37.63
C LYS A 436 44.22 12.35 36.73
N VAL A 437 45.15 13.18 37.21
CA VAL A 437 45.73 14.28 36.45
C VAL A 437 47.21 14.02 36.27
N SER A 438 47.71 14.18 35.05
CA SER A 438 49.13 13.94 34.73
C SER A 438 49.65 15.03 33.79
N ALA A 439 50.80 15.61 34.13
CA ALA A 439 51.38 16.68 33.33
C ALA A 439 51.75 16.17 31.92
N ALA A 440 51.42 16.95 30.89
CA ALA A 440 51.61 16.56 29.50
C ALA A 440 52.99 16.95 28.94
N LYS A 441 53.62 18.00 29.49
CA LYS A 441 54.91 18.53 29.01
C LYS A 441 56.10 18.04 29.85
N LYS A 442 57.28 17.95 29.21
CA LYS A 442 58.54 17.48 29.83
C LYS A 442 58.99 18.32 31.02
N GLU A 443 58.71 19.62 31.02
CA GLU A 443 59.06 20.54 32.12
C GLU A 443 58.44 20.13 33.47
N TYR A 444 57.32 19.42 33.43
CA TYR A 444 56.61 18.89 34.59
C TYR A 444 56.56 17.36 34.57
N ALA A 445 57.49 16.71 33.86
CA ALA A 445 57.48 15.26 33.67
C ALA A 445 57.44 14.50 35.01
N GLY A 446 56.55 13.50 35.09
CA GLY A 446 56.38 12.67 36.28
C GLY A 446 55.41 13.22 37.33
N LYS A 447 55.02 14.51 37.24
CA LYS A 447 53.98 15.07 38.12
C LYS A 447 52.62 14.49 37.77
N LYS A 448 52.03 13.81 38.75
CA LYS A 448 50.71 13.19 38.69
C LYS A 448 50.03 13.30 40.05
N GLU A 449 48.72 13.44 40.02
CA GLU A 449 47.89 13.42 41.24
C GLU A 449 46.65 12.58 40.97
N ILE A 450 46.21 11.86 42.00
CA ILE A 450 44.98 11.08 41.99
C ILE A 450 44.18 11.52 43.20
N PHE A 451 42.92 11.89 42.99
CA PHE A 451 42.02 12.32 44.06
C PHE A 451 40.60 11.90 43.72
N THR A 452 39.73 11.96 44.72
CA THR A 452 38.30 11.69 44.56
C THR A 452 37.52 13.01 44.55
N ILE A 453 36.50 13.10 43.70
CA ILE A 453 35.49 14.17 43.75
C ILE A 453 34.10 13.56 43.87
N GLU A 454 33.20 14.28 44.53
CA GLU A 454 31.77 14.03 44.50
C GLU A 454 31.14 15.10 43.60
N VAL A 455 30.38 14.68 42.59
CA VAL A 455 29.60 15.57 41.73
C VAL A 455 28.14 15.40 42.10
N LYS A 456 27.47 16.50 42.45
CA LYS A 456 26.04 16.53 42.78
C LYS A 456 25.25 17.22 41.68
N GLN A 457 23.97 16.91 41.61
CA GLN A 457 23.06 17.51 40.63
C GLN A 457 23.02 19.04 40.78
N GLY A 458 23.26 19.76 39.68
CA GLY A 458 23.22 21.23 39.64
C GLY A 458 24.38 21.94 40.33
N GLU A 459 25.31 21.21 40.94
CA GLU A 459 26.47 21.79 41.63
C GLU A 459 27.71 21.82 40.73
N THR A 460 28.61 22.76 41.02
CA THR A 460 29.94 22.83 40.40
C THR A 460 31.02 22.53 41.44
N VAL A 461 31.81 21.48 41.22
CA VAL A 461 33.01 21.18 42.00
C VAL A 461 34.25 21.63 41.23
N THR A 462 35.10 22.45 41.86
CA THR A 462 36.34 22.94 41.25
C THR A 462 37.55 22.40 41.98
N LYS A 463 38.50 21.83 41.24
CA LYS A 463 39.80 21.39 41.77
C LYS A 463 40.93 21.90 40.88
N ILE A 464 41.77 22.76 41.42
CA ILE A 464 42.97 23.28 40.76
C ILE A 464 44.19 22.71 41.48
N LEU A 465 44.98 21.93 40.76
CA LEU A 465 46.23 21.37 41.27
C LEU A 465 47.38 22.36 41.09
N ASN A 466 48.35 22.30 42.00
CA ASN A 466 49.61 23.03 41.83
C ASN A 466 50.73 22.02 41.59
N PHE A 467 51.30 22.03 40.39
CA PHE A 467 52.36 21.12 39.98
C PHE A 467 53.73 21.73 40.20
#